data_AF-A0A2D8SAJ1-F1
#
_entry.id   AF-A0A2D8SAJ1-F1
#
_cell.length_a   1.000
_cell.length_b   1.000
_cell.length_c   1.000
_cell.angle_alpha   90.00
_cell.angle_beta   90.00
_cell.angle_gamma   90.00
#
_symmetry.space_group_name_H-M   'P 1'
#
loop_
_entity.id
_entity.type
_entity.pdbx_description
1 polymer ?
#
loop_
_entity_poly.entity_id
_entity_poly.type
_entity_poly.pdbx_seq_one_letter_code
_entity_poly.pdbx_strand_id
1 'polypeptide(L)'
;MQKLCEEFLNLTTTLDLSELKSEKEFKTKLVEFFKFLQKTENQIYKLMLYVAMYRKEQFKVFNDIFNINIYKKIEAVVKQGTINWGYSKKINIKLHVRLLMYSIYFFTIQQQVFGADKIEKFNMNDVINTAVDNFLHGIKT
;
A
#
# COMPACT_ATOMS: atom_id res chain seq x y z
N MET A 1 1.88 22.36 7.60
CA MET A 1 1.15 21.16 8.09
C MET A 1 -0.04 20.84 7.18
N GLN A 2 -0.96 21.78 6.95
CA GLN A 2 -2.12 21.57 6.07
C GLN A 2 -1.74 21.06 4.67
N LYS A 3 -0.79 21.70 3.99
CA LYS A 3 -0.27 21.25 2.68
C LYS A 3 0.22 19.79 2.65
N LEU A 4 0.97 19.36 3.67
CA LEU A 4 1.46 17.98 3.78
C LEU A 4 0.31 16.98 4.03
N CYS A 5 -0.72 17.40 4.77
CA CYS A 5 -1.94 16.59 4.93
C CYS A 5 -2.72 16.48 3.61
N GLU A 6 -2.85 17.57 2.85
CA GLU A 6 -3.49 17.57 1.53
C GLU A 6 -2.72 16.69 0.53
N GLU A 7 -1.39 16.80 0.50
CA GLU A 7 -0.52 15.93 -0.30
C GLU A 7 -0.72 14.46 0.08
N PHE A 8 -0.74 14.14 1.39
CA PHE A 8 -1.03 12.79 1.87
C PHE A 8 -2.41 12.28 1.44
N LEU A 9 -3.44 13.11 1.51
CA LEU A 9 -4.79 12.72 1.07
C LEU A 9 -4.83 12.46 -0.44
N ASN A 10 -4.14 13.28 -1.24
CA ASN A 10 -4.01 13.08 -2.68
C ASN A 10 -3.31 11.75 -3.01
N LEU A 11 -2.39 11.27 -2.17
CA LEU A 11 -1.82 9.94 -2.37
C LEU A 11 -2.88 8.84 -2.39
N THR A 12 -3.92 8.97 -1.55
CA THR A 12 -4.97 7.95 -1.42
C THR A 12 -5.94 7.89 -2.59
N THR A 13 -6.00 8.95 -3.41
CA THR A 13 -6.96 9.03 -4.51
C THR A 13 -6.38 8.52 -5.83
N THR A 14 -5.07 8.31 -5.91
CA THR A 14 -4.39 7.84 -7.14
C THR A 14 -4.65 6.38 -7.51
N LEU A 15 -5.16 5.57 -6.59
CA LEU A 15 -5.52 4.18 -6.86
C LEU A 15 -6.91 4.08 -7.50
N ASP A 16 -6.92 3.93 -8.83
CA ASP A 16 -8.10 3.58 -9.60
C ASP A 16 -8.08 2.10 -10.02
N LEU A 17 -9.12 1.38 -9.60
CA LEU A 17 -9.33 -0.05 -9.81
C LEU A 17 -10.74 -0.34 -10.36
N SER A 18 -11.44 0.68 -10.88
CA SER A 18 -12.86 0.58 -11.28
C SER A 18 -13.10 -0.29 -12.51
N GLU A 19 -12.11 -0.46 -13.40
CA GLU A 19 -12.26 -1.17 -14.68
C GLU A 19 -11.08 -2.11 -14.98
N LEU A 20 -10.94 -3.19 -14.20
CA LEU A 20 -9.89 -4.19 -14.42
C LEU A 20 -10.38 -5.34 -15.30
N LYS A 21 -9.69 -5.59 -16.43
CA LYS A 21 -9.98 -6.70 -17.36
C LYS A 21 -9.19 -7.96 -17.03
N SER A 22 -8.07 -7.84 -16.31
CA SER A 22 -7.21 -8.97 -15.99
C SER A 22 -6.44 -8.79 -14.67
N GLU A 23 -5.98 -9.91 -14.10
CA GLU A 23 -5.04 -9.90 -12.98
C GLU A 23 -3.73 -9.17 -13.33
N LYS A 24 -3.29 -9.23 -14.60
CA LYS A 24 -2.08 -8.51 -15.04
C LYS A 24 -2.25 -7.00 -14.94
N GLU A 25 -3.42 -6.47 -15.30
CA GLU A 25 -3.75 -5.06 -15.11
C GLU A 25 -3.79 -4.71 -13.61
N PHE A 26 -4.37 -5.58 -12.79
CA PHE A 26 -4.37 -5.39 -11.34
C PHE A 26 -2.96 -5.30 -10.75
N LYS A 27 -2.08 -6.25 -11.11
CA LYS A 27 -0.65 -6.21 -10.74
C LYS A 27 -0.01 -4.88 -11.13
N THR A 28 -0.23 -4.45 -12.37
CA THR A 28 0.37 -3.22 -12.92
C THR A 28 -0.08 -2.00 -12.11
N LYS A 29 -1.40 -1.87 -11.85
CA LYS A 29 -1.96 -0.77 -11.06
C LYS A 29 -1.45 -0.76 -9.62
N LEU A 30 -1.31 -1.92 -8.97
CA LEU A 30 -0.70 -1.99 -7.63
C LEU A 30 0.75 -1.50 -7.65
N VAL A 31 1.57 -1.99 -8.58
CA VAL A 31 2.97 -1.58 -8.69
C VAL A 31 3.09 -0.08 -8.97
N GLU A 32 2.29 0.46 -9.89
CA GLU A 32 2.25 1.90 -10.19
C GLU A 32 1.89 2.73 -8.96
N PHE A 33 0.85 2.32 -8.23
CA PHE A 33 0.44 2.98 -7.00
C PHE A 33 1.55 2.99 -5.94
N PHE A 34 2.18 1.85 -5.67
CA PHE A 34 3.27 1.80 -4.68
C PHE A 34 4.51 2.56 -5.12
N LYS A 35 4.84 2.56 -6.42
CA LYS A 35 5.94 3.40 -6.95
C LYS A 35 5.64 4.88 -6.80
N PHE A 36 4.38 5.28 -7.02
CA PHE A 36 3.94 6.65 -6.78
C PHE A 36 4.08 7.02 -5.30
N LEU A 37 3.63 6.16 -4.38
CA LEU A 37 3.85 6.36 -2.95
C LEU A 37 5.34 6.49 -2.61
N GLN A 38 6.20 5.62 -3.15
CA GLN A 38 7.64 5.66 -2.91
C GLN A 38 8.33 6.97 -3.34
N LYS A 39 7.82 7.67 -4.36
CA LYS A 39 8.33 8.96 -4.81
C LYS A 39 7.96 10.12 -3.88
N THR A 40 7.07 9.89 -2.93
CA THR A 40 6.63 10.89 -1.96
C THR A 40 7.81 11.37 -1.13
N GLU A 41 7.84 12.67 -0.83
CA GLU A 41 8.90 13.24 0.00
C GLU A 41 8.98 12.57 1.37
N ASN A 42 10.20 12.33 1.85
CA ASN A 42 10.51 11.79 3.18
C ASN A 42 9.74 12.54 4.31
N GLN A 43 9.47 13.83 4.11
CA GLN A 43 8.70 14.64 5.05
C GLN A 43 7.28 14.12 5.31
N ILE A 44 6.62 13.53 4.30
CA ILE A 44 5.27 12.96 4.44
C ILE A 44 5.31 11.68 5.28
N TYR A 45 6.30 10.81 5.08
CA TYR A 45 6.49 9.62 5.91
C TYR A 45 6.84 9.98 7.36
N LYS A 46 7.69 10.99 7.57
CA LYS A 46 8.00 11.53 8.91
C LYS A 46 6.76 12.11 9.58
N LEU A 47 5.94 12.87 8.85
CA LEU A 47 4.68 13.40 9.36
C LEU A 47 3.73 12.26 9.76
N MET A 48 3.63 11.22 8.94
CA MET A 48 2.79 10.06 9.23
C MET A 48 3.24 9.31 10.46
N LEU A 49 4.54 9.09 10.62
CA LEU A 49 5.11 8.50 11.84
C LEU A 49 4.84 9.37 13.06
N TYR A 50 5.06 10.67 12.96
CA TYR A 50 4.77 11.61 14.04
C TYR A 50 3.29 11.56 14.45
N VAL A 51 2.37 11.55 13.48
CA VAL A 51 0.94 11.47 13.77
C VAL A 51 0.59 10.13 14.41
N ALA A 52 1.11 9.02 13.88
CA ALA A 52 0.89 7.68 14.42
C ALA A 52 1.40 7.54 15.87
N MET A 53 2.53 8.17 16.20
CA MET A 53 3.14 8.09 17.53
C MET A 53 2.50 9.03 18.55
N TYR A 54 2.18 10.27 18.15
CA TYR A 54 1.88 11.36 19.09
C TYR A 54 0.49 11.99 18.93
N ARG A 55 -0.26 11.65 17.88
CA ARG A 55 -1.57 12.25 17.54
C ARG A 55 -2.60 11.16 17.21
N LYS A 56 -2.90 10.32 18.21
CA LYS A 56 -3.74 9.12 18.07
C LYS A 56 -5.10 9.36 17.42
N GLU A 57 -5.79 10.44 17.78
CA GLU A 57 -7.12 10.73 17.19
C GLU A 57 -7.01 11.11 15.71
N GLN A 58 -6.01 11.91 15.34
CA GLN A 58 -5.74 12.25 13.93
C GLN A 58 -5.30 11.02 13.13
N PHE A 59 -4.51 10.13 13.76
CA PHE A 59 -4.12 8.86 13.14
C PHE A 59 -5.33 7.99 12.81
N LYS A 60 -6.36 7.91 13.68
CA LYS A 60 -7.60 7.18 13.38
C LYS A 60 -8.27 7.73 12.13
N VAL A 61 -8.39 9.05 12.01
CA VAL A 61 -8.98 9.71 10.82
C VAL A 61 -8.20 9.33 9.56
N PHE A 62 -6.87 9.42 9.58
CA PHE A 62 -6.06 9.04 8.41
C PHE A 62 -6.17 7.55 8.07
N ASN A 63 -6.19 6.69 9.09
CA ASN A 63 -6.35 5.26 8.88
C ASN A 63 -7.72 4.91 8.30
N ASP A 64 -8.79 5.61 8.70
CA ASP A 64 -10.12 5.42 8.12
C ASP A 64 -10.18 5.81 6.65
N ILE A 65 -9.52 6.92 6.29
CA ILE A 65 -9.39 7.37 4.90
C ILE A 65 -8.62 6.32 4.07
N PHE A 66 -7.47 5.84 4.56
CA PHE A 66 -6.72 4.77 3.88
C PHE A 66 -7.53 3.48 3.75
N ASN A 67 -8.29 3.14 4.80
CA ASN A 67 -9.11 1.95 4.80
C ASN A 67 -10.20 2.01 3.73
N ILE A 68 -10.85 3.16 3.53
CA ILE A 68 -11.88 3.35 2.52
C ILE A 68 -11.27 3.45 1.13
N ASN A 69 -10.29 4.34 0.94
CA ASN A 69 -9.81 4.71 -0.39
C ASN A 69 -8.83 3.70 -0.97
N ILE A 70 -8.14 2.93 -0.15
CA ILE A 70 -7.11 1.98 -0.59
C ILE A 70 -7.48 0.55 -0.22
N TYR A 71 -7.56 0.22 1.08
CA TYR A 71 -7.69 -1.17 1.51
C TYR A 71 -8.96 -1.82 0.97
N LYS A 72 -10.13 -1.18 1.16
CA LYS A 72 -11.41 -1.70 0.67
C LYS A 72 -11.45 -1.85 -0.85
N LYS A 73 -10.80 -0.97 -1.61
CA LYS A 73 -10.74 -1.10 -3.09
C LYS A 73 -9.97 -2.35 -3.50
N ILE A 74 -8.81 -2.58 -2.91
CA ILE A 74 -7.99 -3.78 -3.17
C ILE A 74 -8.76 -5.04 -2.72
N GLU A 75 -9.37 -5.01 -1.53
CA GLU A 75 -10.19 -6.12 -1.01
C GLU A 75 -11.34 -6.48 -1.97
N ALA A 76 -12.02 -5.49 -2.55
CA ALA A 76 -13.10 -5.69 -3.50
C ALA A 76 -12.62 -6.40 -4.77
N VAL A 77 -11.47 -5.98 -5.31
CA VAL A 77 -10.85 -6.64 -6.47
C VAL A 77 -10.45 -8.08 -6.15
N VAL A 78 -9.82 -8.33 -4.99
CA VAL A 78 -9.47 -9.69 -4.58
C VAL A 78 -10.71 -10.56 -4.45
N LYS A 79 -11.78 -10.03 -3.84
CA LYS A 79 -13.05 -10.74 -3.72
C LYS A 79 -13.62 -11.10 -5.09
N GLN A 80 -13.58 -10.18 -6.06
CA GLN A 80 -14.00 -10.46 -7.44
C GLN A 80 -13.10 -11.50 -8.14
N GLY A 81 -11.79 -11.45 -7.87
CA GLY A 81 -10.82 -12.40 -8.39
C GLY A 81 -11.04 -13.84 -7.91
N THR A 82 -11.76 -14.06 -6.80
CA THR A 82 -12.18 -15.42 -6.39
C THR A 82 -13.21 -16.06 -7.33
N ILE A 83 -13.86 -15.25 -8.17
CA ILE A 83 -14.81 -15.68 -9.19
C ILE A 83 -14.10 -15.76 -10.55
N ASN A 84 -13.32 -14.74 -10.89
CA ASN A 84 -12.85 -14.54 -12.27
C ASN A 84 -11.40 -14.98 -12.53
N TRP A 85 -10.55 -15.02 -11.50
CA TRP A 85 -9.08 -15.18 -11.65
C TRP A 85 -8.50 -16.33 -10.82
N GLY A 86 -9.35 -17.19 -10.26
CA GLY A 86 -8.92 -18.38 -9.53
C GLY A 86 -8.32 -18.12 -8.15
N TYR A 87 -8.60 -16.95 -7.53
CA TYR A 87 -8.14 -16.69 -6.17
C TYR A 87 -8.88 -17.58 -5.16
N SER A 88 -8.18 -17.98 -4.10
CA SER A 88 -8.69 -18.88 -3.09
C SER A 88 -9.84 -18.24 -2.29
N LYS A 89 -10.96 -18.96 -2.13
CA LYS A 89 -12.10 -18.51 -1.32
C LYS A 89 -11.85 -18.63 0.19
N LYS A 90 -10.77 -19.32 0.60
CA LYS A 90 -10.47 -19.64 2.01
C LYS A 90 -9.57 -18.61 2.69
N ILE A 91 -8.99 -17.68 1.92
CA ILE A 91 -8.04 -16.71 2.47
C ILE A 91 -8.74 -15.63 3.30
N ASN A 92 -8.00 -15.10 4.27
CA ASN A 92 -8.38 -13.86 4.93
C ASN A 92 -7.94 -12.67 4.07
N ILE A 93 -8.80 -12.25 3.13
CA ILE A 93 -8.52 -11.14 2.20
C ILE A 93 -8.01 -9.90 2.94
N LYS A 94 -8.65 -9.58 4.08
CA LYS A 94 -8.26 -8.40 4.86
C LYS A 94 -6.82 -8.49 5.32
N LEU A 95 -6.42 -9.62 5.88
CA LEU A 95 -5.06 -9.84 6.38
C LEU A 95 -4.02 -9.74 5.25
N HIS A 96 -4.26 -10.38 4.10
CA HIS A 96 -3.35 -10.31 2.96
C HIS A 96 -3.14 -8.88 2.45
N VAL A 97 -4.22 -8.09 2.36
CA VAL A 97 -4.12 -6.68 1.95
C VAL A 97 -3.30 -5.86 2.95
N ARG A 98 -3.47 -6.09 4.27
CA ARG A 98 -2.68 -5.36 5.29
C ARG A 98 -1.21 -5.76 5.23
N LEU A 99 -0.91 -7.04 5.08
CA LEU A 99 0.47 -7.54 4.96
C LEU A 99 1.19 -6.92 3.75
N LEU A 100 0.53 -6.83 2.59
CA LEU A 100 1.05 -6.14 1.42
C LEU A 100 1.40 -4.68 1.75
N MET A 101 0.44 -3.92 2.29
CA MET A 101 0.62 -2.50 2.57
C MET A 101 1.70 -2.24 3.62
N TYR A 102 1.66 -2.99 4.73
CA TYR A 102 2.59 -2.81 5.84
C TYR A 102 4.01 -3.22 5.51
N SER A 103 4.21 -4.26 4.69
CA SER A 103 5.55 -4.65 4.24
C SER A 103 6.24 -3.50 3.48
N ILE A 104 5.58 -2.94 2.47
CA ILE A 104 6.13 -1.85 1.65
C ILE A 104 6.36 -0.58 2.48
N TYR A 105 5.42 -0.23 3.36
CA TYR A 105 5.58 0.90 4.28
C TYR A 105 6.76 0.74 5.22
N PHE A 106 6.93 -0.44 5.81
CA PHE A 106 8.02 -0.66 6.74
C PHE A 106 9.38 -0.60 6.05
N PHE A 107 9.53 -1.20 4.87
CA PHE A 107 10.74 -1.03 4.06
C PHE A 107 11.02 0.44 3.75
N THR A 108 9.97 1.20 3.40
CA THR A 108 10.10 2.63 3.08
C THR A 108 10.57 3.44 4.29
N ILE A 109 9.98 3.21 5.46
CA ILE A 109 10.36 3.87 6.71
C ILE A 109 11.79 3.52 7.10
N GLN A 110 12.18 2.24 7.04
CA GLN A 110 13.54 1.82 7.37
C GLN A 110 14.57 2.47 6.44
N GLN A 111 14.36 2.39 5.13
CA GLN A 111 15.31 2.88 4.14
C GLN A 111 15.36 4.41 4.09
N GLN A 112 14.21 5.10 4.05
CA GLN A 112 14.17 6.55 3.82
C GLN A 112 14.14 7.39 5.10
N VAL A 113 13.42 6.95 6.13
CA VAL A 113 13.23 7.75 7.35
C VAL A 113 14.35 7.49 8.36
N PHE A 114 14.63 6.22 8.63
CA PHE A 114 15.65 5.82 9.61
C PHE A 114 17.06 5.73 9.02
N GLY A 115 17.20 5.81 7.69
CA GLY A 115 18.49 5.79 7.02
C GLY A 115 19.19 4.44 7.09
N ALA A 116 18.42 3.34 7.17
CA ALA A 116 18.95 1.99 7.14
C ALA A 116 19.57 1.64 5.77
N ASP A 117 19.30 2.43 4.74
CA ASP A 117 19.95 2.35 3.42
C ASP A 117 21.48 2.52 3.49
N LYS A 118 22.00 3.16 4.56
CA LYS A 118 23.44 3.27 4.83
C LYS A 118 24.06 1.99 5.40
N ILE A 119 23.24 1.07 5.92
CA ILE A 119 23.67 -0.22 6.47
C ILE A 119 23.45 -1.31 5.41
N GLU A 120 22.23 -1.38 4.88
CA GLU A 120 21.84 -2.30 3.82
C GLU A 120 20.85 -1.58 2.90
N LYS A 121 21.26 -1.42 1.64
CA LYS A 121 20.48 -0.70 0.63
C LYS A 121 19.62 -1.66 -0.18
N PHE A 122 18.31 -1.50 -0.08
CA PHE A 122 17.36 -2.21 -0.95
C PHE A 122 16.96 -1.36 -2.16
N ASN A 123 16.84 -2.00 -3.31
CA ASN A 123 16.17 -1.39 -4.46
C ASN A 123 14.65 -1.41 -4.21
N MET A 124 14.08 -0.23 -3.94
CA MET A 124 12.66 -0.12 -3.62
C MET A 124 11.72 -0.54 -4.76
N ASN A 125 12.16 -0.47 -6.02
CA ASN A 125 11.38 -1.03 -7.13
C ASN A 125 11.28 -2.55 -7.03
N ASP A 126 12.37 -3.22 -6.65
CA ASP A 126 12.39 -4.67 -6.51
C ASP A 126 11.56 -5.08 -5.30
N VAL A 127 11.69 -4.38 -4.16
CA VAL A 127 10.84 -4.59 -2.98
C VAL A 127 9.35 -4.51 -3.34
N ILE A 128 8.93 -3.49 -4.08
CA ILE A 128 7.52 -3.33 -4.50
C ILE A 128 7.08 -4.49 -5.38
N ASN A 129 7.86 -4.83 -6.42
CA ASN A 129 7.49 -5.92 -7.33
C ASN A 129 7.40 -7.25 -6.58
N THR A 130 8.39 -7.57 -5.74
CA THR A 130 8.41 -8.79 -4.92
C THR A 130 7.23 -8.83 -3.95
N ALA A 131 6.90 -7.72 -3.28
CA ALA A 131 5.76 -7.68 -2.37
C ALA A 131 4.43 -7.90 -3.08
N VAL A 132 4.23 -7.29 -4.26
CA VAL A 132 3.02 -7.49 -5.07
C VAL A 132 2.94 -8.93 -5.59
N ASP A 133 4.06 -9.51 -6.05
CA ASP A 133 4.10 -10.88 -6.54
C ASP A 133 3.81 -11.89 -5.43
N ASN A 134 4.40 -11.71 -4.24
CA ASN A 134 4.11 -12.52 -3.07
C ASN A 134 2.65 -12.41 -2.64
N PHE A 135 2.06 -11.20 -2.73
CA PHE A 135 0.65 -11.01 -2.45
C PHE A 135 -0.24 -11.77 -3.44
N LEU A 136 -0.01 -11.62 -4.74
CA LEU A 136 -0.81 -12.30 -5.78
C LEU A 136 -0.67 -13.83 -5.71
N HIS A 137 0.53 -14.32 -5.42
CA HIS A 137 0.75 -15.74 -5.15
C HIS A 137 0.00 -16.21 -3.90
N GLY A 138 0.12 -15.46 -2.80
CA GLY A 138 -0.50 -15.80 -1.52
C GLY A 138 -2.03 -15.81 -1.55
N ILE A 139 -2.68 -15.01 -2.41
CA ILE A 139 -4.15 -15.04 -2.54
C ILE A 139 -4.67 -16.14 -3.48
N LYS A 140 -3.79 -16.79 -4.24
CA LYS A 140 -4.14 -17.94 -5.10
C LYS A 140 -4.01 -19.29 -4.40
N THR A 141 -3.13 -19.36 -3.41
CA THR A 141 -2.80 -20.59 -2.67
C THR A 141 -3.87 -20.89 -1.62
#